data_AF-A0A846PDA2-F1
#
_entry.id   AF-A0A846PDA2-F1
#
_cell.length_a   1.000
_cell.length_b   1.000
_cell.length_c   1.000
_cell.angle_alpha   90.00
_cell.angle_beta   90.00
_cell.angle_gamma   90.00
#
_symmetry.space_group_name_H-M   'P 1'
#
loop_
_entity.id
_entity.type
_entity.pdbx_description
1 polymer ?
#
loop_
_entity_poly.entity_id
_entity_poly.type
_entity_poly.pdbx_seq_one_letter_code
_entity_poly.pdbx_strand_id
1 'polypeptide(L)' 'AKWGSHGHYEVIAFSPDSPQEAFDLTIRCFNFAEKYRVPVVLLASETVGHSAGKVVVPSEDEIELIDRKKL' A
#
# COMPACT_ATOMS: atom_id res chain seq x y z
N ALA A 1 22.12 7.75 -8.74
CA ALA A 1 20.73 7.35 -8.46
C ALA A 1 19.91 8.54 -8.90
N LYS A 2 19.13 8.36 -9.96
CA LYS A 2 18.43 9.49 -10.57
C LYS A 2 17.06 9.71 -9.93
N TRP A 3 16.42 8.65 -9.43
CA TRP A 3 15.04 8.68 -8.94
C TRP A 3 14.77 7.81 -7.69
N GLY A 4 15.83 7.27 -7.06
CA GLY A 4 15.75 6.44 -5.86
C GLY A 4 16.93 6.71 -4.93
N SER A 5 16.96 6.07 -3.75
CA SER A 5 18.09 6.21 -2.82
C SER A 5 19.28 5.34 -3.24
N HIS A 6 20.48 5.72 -2.81
CA HIS A 6 21.68 4.90 -2.87
C HIS A 6 21.93 4.17 -1.55
N GLY A 7 22.77 3.13 -1.59
CA GLY A 7 23.10 2.32 -0.42
C GLY A 7 22.23 1.07 -0.29
N HIS A 8 22.44 0.33 0.79
CA HIS A 8 21.65 -0.85 1.12
C HIS A 8 20.41 -0.42 1.90
N TYR A 9 19.23 -0.63 1.30
CA TYR A 9 17.95 -0.45 1.96
C TYR A 9 16.98 -1.46 1.37
N GLU A 10 16.05 -1.91 2.20
CA GLU A 10 14.97 -2.80 1.80
C GLU A 10 13.69 -1.98 1.78
N VAL A 11 12.95 -2.07 0.67
CA VAL A 11 11.62 -1.48 0.52
C VAL A 11 10.59 -2.57 0.39
N ILE A 12 9.38 -2.29 0.82
CA ILE A 12 8.24 -3.17 0.63
C ILE A 12 7.46 -2.67 -0.58
N ALA A 13 7.07 -3.57 -1.47
CA ALA A 13 6.26 -3.24 -2.64
C ALA A 13 5.05 -4.17 -2.74
N PHE A 14 3.90 -3.59 -3.07
CA PHE A 14 2.67 -4.31 -3.40
C PHE A 14 2.26 -3.96 -4.83
N SER A 15 1.74 -4.92 -5.58
CA SER A 15 1.31 -4.74 -6.98
C SER A 15 -0.13 -5.23 -7.11
N PRO A 16 -1.12 -4.33 -7.19
CA PRO A 16 -2.52 -4.72 -7.35
C PRO A 16 -2.82 -5.17 -8.78
N ASP A 17 -3.74 -6.11 -8.94
CA ASP A 17 -4.25 -6.57 -10.26
C ASP A 17 -5.72 -6.20 -10.51
N SER A 18 -6.41 -5.63 -9.52
CA SER A 18 -7.82 -5.22 -9.65
C SER A 18 -8.14 -3.97 -8.82
N PRO A 19 -9.27 -3.28 -9.08
CA PRO A 19 -9.71 -2.17 -8.24
C PRO A 19 -9.95 -2.56 -6.77
N GLN A 20 -10.40 -3.80 -6.51
CA GLN A 20 -10.58 -4.30 -5.14
C GLN A 20 -9.22 -4.47 -4.44
N GLU A 21 -8.25 -5.11 -5.10
CA GLU A 21 -6.90 -5.24 -4.55
C GLU A 21 -6.21 -3.90 -4.39
N ALA A 22 -6.44 -2.95 -5.31
CA ALA A 22 -5.90 -1.60 -5.18
C ALA A 22 -6.38 -0.93 -3.88
N PHE A 23 -7.66 -1.11 -3.51
CA PHE A 23 -8.19 -0.64 -2.24
C PHE A 23 -7.54 -1.37 -1.05
N ASP A 24 -7.58 -2.70 -1.04
CA ASP A 24 -7.11 -3.53 0.09
C ASP A 24 -5.59 -3.38 0.33
N LEU A 25 -4.80 -3.39 -0.75
CA LEU A 25 -3.34 -3.25 -0.67
C LEU A 25 -2.92 -1.83 -0.31
N THR A 26 -3.72 -0.80 -0.63
CA THR A 26 -3.43 0.57 -0.17
C THR A 26 -3.48 0.64 1.35
N ILE A 27 -4.50 0.06 1.98
CA ILE A 27 -4.59 -0.01 3.45
C ILE A 27 -3.38 -0.75 4.01
N ARG A 28 -3.03 -1.90 3.42
CA ARG A 28 -1.88 -2.69 3.83
C ARG A 28 -0.55 -1.94 3.68
N CYS A 29 -0.40 -1.13 2.62
CA CYS A 29 0.77 -0.27 2.42
C CYS A 29 0.98 0.66 3.61
N PHE A 30 -0.06 1.39 4.04
CA PHE A 30 0.01 2.29 5.18
C PHE A 30 0.33 1.54 6.48
N ASN A 31 -0.35 0.42 6.74
CA ASN A 31 -0.07 -0.40 7.91
C ASN A 31 1.39 -0.88 7.96
N PHE A 32 1.96 -1.28 6.84
CA PHE A 32 3.34 -1.75 6.78
C PHE A 32 4.35 -0.60 6.87
N ALA A 33 4.02 0.58 6.33
CA ALA A 33 4.82 1.78 6.49
C ALA A 33 4.92 2.18 7.97
N GLU A 34 3.80 2.14 8.70
CA GLU A 34 3.79 2.45 10.13
C GLU A 34 4.47 1.37 10.99
N LYS A 35 4.24 0.09 10.66
CA LYS A 35 4.81 -1.06 11.39
C LYS A 35 6.32 -1.15 11.26
N TYR A 36 6.84 -1.08 10.03
CA TYR A 36 8.26 -1.33 9.74
C TYR A 36 9.08 -0.05 9.60
N ARG A 37 8.44 1.13 9.51
CA ARG A 37 9.11 2.42 9.41
C ARG A 37 10.05 2.50 8.20
N VAL A 38 9.65 1.87 7.09
CA VAL A 38 10.34 1.89 5.80
C VAL A 38 9.41 2.42 4.71
N PRO A 39 9.95 2.95 3.60
CA PRO A 39 9.14 3.26 2.44
C PRO A 39 8.41 2.03 1.91
N VAL A 40 7.10 2.17 1.66
CA VAL A 40 6.27 1.15 1.02
C VAL A 40 5.69 1.72 -0.26
N VAL A 41 5.80 0.99 -1.36
CA VAL A 41 5.36 1.44 -2.69
C VAL A 41 4.20 0.57 -3.19
N LEU A 42 3.12 1.22 -3.61
CA LEU A 42 2.06 0.56 -4.37
C LEU A 42 2.37 0.72 -5.87
N LEU A 43 2.77 -0.38 -6.51
CA LEU A 43 3.13 -0.46 -7.92
C LEU A 43 1.90 -0.75 -8.78
N ALA A 44 0.97 0.20 -8.84
CA ALA A 44 -0.21 0.08 -9.70
C ALA A 44 0.13 0.31 -11.18
N SER A 45 -0.56 -0.39 -12.07
CA SER A 45 -0.51 -0.15 -13.51
C SER A 45 -1.58 0.83 -13.96
N GLU A 46 -1.39 1.44 -15.14
CA GLU A 46 -2.40 2.29 -15.77
C GLU A 46 -3.72 1.54 -15.97
N THR A 47 -3.65 0.29 -16.40
CA THR A 47 -4.83 -0.54 -16.65
C THR A 47 -5.65 -0.75 -15.38
N VAL A 48 -5.00 -1.02 -14.24
CA VAL A 48 -5.70 -1.14 -12.95
C VAL A 48 -6.28 0.20 -12.51
N GLY A 49 -5.57 1.31 -12.72
CA GLY A 49 -6.05 2.65 -12.39
C GLY A 49 -7.29 3.10 -13.19
N HIS A 50 -7.42 2.63 -14.43
CA HIS A 50 -8.59 2.88 -15.29
C HIS A 50 -9.64 1.76 -15.25
N SER A 51 -9.36 0.66 -14.58
CA SER A 51 -10.30 -0.45 -14.46
C SER A 51 -11.49 -0.06 -13.59
N ALA A 52 -12.70 -0.29 -14.09
CA ALA A 52 -13.93 -0.10 -13.34
C ALA A 52 -14.44 -1.46 -12.85
N GLY A 53 -14.80 -1.54 -11.56
CA GLY A 53 -15.37 -2.72 -10.94
C GLY A 53 -16.06 -2.36 -9.64
N LYS A 54 -16.92 -3.24 -9.14
CA LYS A 54 -17.50 -3.08 -7.81
C LYS A 54 -16.39 -3.26 -6.77
N VAL A 55 -16.15 -2.23 -5.95
CA VAL A 55 -15.28 -2.31 -4.78
C VAL A 55 -16.16 -2.42 -3.54
N VAL A 56 -15.88 -3.41 -2.70
CA VAL A 56 -16.49 -3.55 -1.39
C VAL A 56 -15.64 -2.74 -0.42
N VAL A 57 -16.20 -1.63 0.05
CA VAL A 57 -15.60 -0.81 1.10
C VAL A 57 -16.24 -1.24 2.41
N PRO A 58 -15.48 -1.88 3.31
CA PRO A 58 -15.99 -2.27 4.62
C PRO A 58 -16.22 -1.03 5.50
N SER A 59 -16.95 -1.20 6.59
CA SER A 59 -17.09 -0.16 7.61
C SER A 59 -15.74 0.10 8.32
N GLU A 60 -15.58 1.29 8.91
CA GLU A 60 -14.29 1.68 9.52
C GLU A 60 -13.84 0.72 10.63
N ASP A 61 -14.79 0.16 11.39
CA ASP A 61 -14.54 -0.80 12.47
C ASP A 61 -14.09 -2.18 11.97
N GLU A 62 -14.31 -2.49 10.69
CA GLU A 62 -13.85 -3.72 10.04
C GLU A 62 -12.44 -3.58 9.44
N ILE A 63 -11.87 -2.36 9.41
CA ILE A 63 -10.54 -2.09 8.84
C ILE A 63 -9.48 -2.24 9.94
N GLU A 64 -8.60 -3.23 9.80
CA GLU A 64 -7.41 -3.33 10.65
C GLU A 64 -6.45 -2.18 10.35
N LEU A 65 -6.21 -1.31 11.33
CA LEU A 65 -5.25 -0.21 11.26
C LEU A 65 -4.09 -0.46 12.24
N ILE A 66 -2.86 -0.29 11.75
CA ILE A 66 -1.66 -0.42 12.57
C ILE A 66 -1.07 0.96 12.82
N ASP A 67 -1.20 1.43 14.06
CA ASP A 67 -0.56 2.66 14.51
C ASP A 67 0.93 2.47 14.84
N ARG A 68 1.71 3.51 14.58
CA ARG A 68 3.11 3.56 14.99
C ARG A 68 3.20 3.55 16.51
N LYS A 69 4.03 2.65 17.05
CA LYS A 69 4.44 2.73 18.46
C LYS A 69 5.12 4.07 18.71
N LYS A 70 4.57 4.86 19.64
CA LYS A 70 5.19 6.08 20.16
C LYS A 70 6.45 5.69 20.94
N LEU A 71 7.51 6.47 20.75
CA LEU A 71 8.78 6.32 21.48
C LEU A 71 8.61 6.74 22.93
#